data_AF-A0A3M5DPN0-F1
#
_entry.id   AF-A0A3M5DPN0-F1
#
_cell.length_a   1.000
_cell.length_b   1.000
_cell.length_c   1.000
_cell.angle_alpha   90.00
_cell.angle_beta   90.00
_cell.angle_gamma   90.00
#
_symmetry.space_group_name_H-M   'P 1'
#
loop_
_entity.id
_entity.type
_entity.pdbx_description
1 polymer ?
#
loop_
_entity_poly.entity_id
_entity_poly.type
_entity_poly.pdbx_seq_one_letter_code
_entity_poly.pdbx_strand_id
1 'polypeptide(L)' 'AGQLPNTDIDLRVWLDERGWIVRLACLRSDAEPIENELRRALMDRSLRLPPPEHMPQPIELRIRLMPGR' A
#
# COMPACT_ATOMS: atom_id res chain seq x y z
N ALA A 1 -1.33 18.58 -19.09
CA ALA A 1 -0.95 17.89 -17.85
C ALA A 1 -2.08 16.94 -17.49
N GLY A 2 -1.89 15.64 -17.70
CA GLY A 2 -2.93 14.65 -17.43
C GLY A 2 -3.07 14.45 -15.93
N GLN A 3 -4.16 14.94 -15.34
CA GLN A 3 -4.55 14.55 -14.00
C GLN A 3 -4.76 13.03 -14.00
N LEU A 4 -4.00 12.30 -13.16
CA LEU A 4 -4.34 10.92 -12.87
C LEU A 4 -5.75 10.94 -12.27
N PRO A 5 -6.75 10.26 -12.88
CA PRO A 5 -8.07 10.16 -12.28
C PRO A 5 -7.94 9.56 -10.88
N ASN A 6 -8.87 9.85 -9.97
CA ASN A 6 -8.91 9.17 -8.67
C ASN A 6 -8.81 7.66 -8.91
N THR A 7 -7.66 7.08 -8.60
CA THR A 7 -7.35 5.70 -8.96
C THR A 7 -7.34 4.91 -7.66
N ASP A 8 -8.31 4.00 -7.55
CA ASP A 8 -8.32 3.01 -6.49
C ASP A 8 -7.34 1.89 -6.89
N ILE A 9 -6.43 1.57 -5.99
CA ILE A 9 -5.39 0.54 -6.17
C ILE A 9 -5.52 -0.46 -5.05
N ASP A 10 -5.64 -1.72 -5.44
CA ASP A 10 -5.61 -2.85 -4.51
C ASP A 10 -4.16 -3.33 -4.32
N LEU A 11 -3.75 -3.42 -3.06
CA LEU A 11 -2.41 -3.75 -2.62
C LEU A 11 -2.43 -4.97 -1.69
N ARG A 12 -1.39 -5.79 -1.78
CA ARG A 12 -1.00 -6.73 -0.74
C ARG A 12 0.10 -6.12 0.11
N VAL A 13 -0.07 -6.14 1.42
CA VAL A 13 0.85 -5.53 2.38
C VAL A 13 1.22 -6.52 3.46
N TRP A 14 2.51 -6.57 3.80
CA TRP A 14 3.01 -7.33 4.94
C TRP A 14 3.40 -6.38 6.05
N LEU A 15 2.98 -6.72 7.27
CA LEU A 15 3.29 -5.96 8.46
C LEU A 15 4.26 -6.71 9.37
N ASP A 16 5.13 -5.98 10.05
CA ASP A 16 5.85 -6.52 11.22
C ASP A 16 4.97 -6.54 12.48
N GLU A 17 5.52 -7.08 13.57
CA GLU A 17 4.85 -7.17 14.88
C GLU A 17 4.47 -5.80 15.48
N ARG A 18 5.05 -4.71 14.97
CA ARG A 18 4.80 -3.33 15.39
C ARG A 18 3.84 -2.60 14.43
N GLY A 19 3.34 -3.28 13.40
CA GLY A 19 2.42 -2.73 12.40
C GLY A 19 3.10 -1.86 11.33
N TRP A 20 4.41 -2.01 11.10
CA TRP A 20 5.13 -1.36 10.02
C TRP A 20 5.04 -2.14 8.72
N ILE A 21 4.88 -1.43 7.62
CA ILE A 21 4.88 -2.03 6.28
C ILE A 21 6.29 -2.47 5.91
N VAL A 22 6.53 -3.79 5.88
CA VAL A 22 7.82 -4.38 5.51
C VAL A 22 7.87 -4.88 4.07
N ARG A 23 6.71 -5.08 3.44
CA ARG A 23 6.59 -5.43 2.02
C ARG A 23 5.27 -4.95 1.48
N LEU A 24 5.26 -4.61 0.19
CA LEU A 24 4.03 -4.37 -0.57
C LEU A 24 4.14 -4.92 -1.98
N ALA A 25 3.00 -5.24 -2.57
CA ALA A 25 2.86 -5.65 -3.96
C ALA A 25 1.52 -5.13 -4.51
N CYS A 26 1.51 -4.63 -5.75
CA CYS A 26 0.26 -4.30 -6.41
C CYS A 26 -0.45 -5.57 -6.88
N LEU A 27 -1.78 -5.63 -6.72
CA LEU A 27 -2.58 -6.73 -7.27
C LEU A 27 -2.77 -6.63 -8.79
N ARG A 28 -2.57 -5.43 -9.35
CA ARG A 28 -2.63 -5.18 -10.78
C ARG A 28 -1.25 -5.26 -11.41
N SER A 29 -1.12 -6.04 -12.48
CA SER A 29 0.14 -6.22 -13.22
C SER A 29 0.57 -5.01 -14.05
N ASP A 30 -0.36 -4.11 -14.38
CA ASP A 30 -0.09 -2.86 -15.11
C ASP A 30 0.35 -1.69 -14.20
N ALA A 31 0.55 -1.96 -12.91
CA ALA A 31 0.85 -0.97 -11.88
C ALA A 31 2.35 -0.84 -11.55
N GLU A 32 3.27 -1.39 -12.34
CA GLU A 32 4.70 -1.38 -12.02
C GLU A 32 5.29 0.04 -11.79
N PRO A 33 4.97 1.08 -12.58
CA PRO A 33 5.46 2.44 -12.33
C PRO A 33 4.97 2.99 -10.98
N ILE A 34 3.72 2.69 -10.62
CA ILE A 34 3.10 3.21 -9.40
C ILE A 34 3.50 2.40 -8.16
N GLU A 35 3.83 1.12 -8.32
CA GLU A 35 4.33 0.28 -7.23
C GLU A 35 5.61 0.86 -6.62
N ASN A 36 6.53 1.36 -7.44
CA ASN A 36 7.76 1.97 -6.95
C ASN A 36 7.50 3.27 -6.17
N GLU A 37 6.58 4.11 -6.64
CA GLU A 37 6.16 5.33 -5.93
C GLU A 37 5.47 4.99 -4.60
N LEU A 38 4.57 4.01 -4.62
CA LEU A 38 3.88 3.51 -3.43
C LEU A 38 4.86 2.90 -2.42
N ARG A 39 5.85 2.15 -2.88
CA ARG A 39 6.93 1.62 -2.03
C ARG A 39 7.65 2.75 -1.30
N ARG A 40 8.05 3.80 -2.03
CA ARG A 40 8.71 4.97 -1.43
C ARG A 40 7.81 5.71 -0.44
N ALA A 41 6.51 5.81 -0.72
CA ALA A 41 5.57 6.55 0.13
C ALA A 41 5.15 5.77 1.40
N LEU A 42 5.13 4.43 1.35
CA LEU A 42 4.51 3.58 2.36
C LEU A 42 5.49 2.76 3.21
N MET A 43 6.72 2.46 2.76
CA MET A 43 7.66 1.60 3.51
C MET A 43 8.00 2.11 4.92
N ASP A 44 7.93 3.42 5.17
CA ASP A 44 8.15 4.01 6.49
C ASP A 44 6.85 4.43 7.18
N ARG A 45 5.72 3.84 6.79
CA ARG A 45 4.42 4.09 7.40
C ARG A 45 4.02 2.90 8.25
N SER A 46 3.62 3.21 9.49
CA SER A 46 2.89 2.28 10.33
C SER A 46 1.40 2.51 10.12
N LEU A 47 0.65 1.41 9.93
CA LEU A 47 -0.82 1.46 9.90
C LEU A 47 -1.43 1.66 11.31
N ARG A 48 -0.57 1.72 12.34
CA ARG A 48 -0.86 1.80 13.78
C ARG A 48 -1.69 0.63 14.32
N LEU A 49 -1.42 0.32 15.59
CA LEU A 49 -1.70 -0.92 16.31
C LEU A 49 -0.82 -2.08 15.79
N PRO A 50 -0.22 -2.89 16.69
CA PRO A 50 0.31 -4.17 16.29
C PRO A 50 -0.84 -4.96 15.62
N PRO A 51 -0.58 -5.64 14.49
CA PRO A 51 -1.59 -6.48 13.88
C PRO A 51 -2.05 -7.54 14.91
N PRO A 52 -3.34 -7.88 14.98
CA PRO A 52 -3.83 -8.98 15.79
C PRO A 52 -2.99 -10.24 15.55
N GLU A 53 -2.75 -11.03 16.61
CA GLU A 53 -1.86 -12.19 16.59
C GLU A 53 -2.21 -13.25 15.53
N HIS A 54 -3.47 -13.26 15.07
CA HIS A 54 -3.97 -14.16 14.03
C HIS A 54 -4.35 -13.45 12.72
N MET A 55 -3.87 -12.21 12.52
CA MET A 55 -4.11 -11.49 11.28
C MET A 55 -3.39 -12.20 10.12
N PRO A 56 -4.11 -12.66 9.08
CA PRO A 56 -3.50 -13.29 7.93
C PRO A 56 -2.61 -12.30 7.17
N GLN A 57 -1.45 -12.79 6.71
CA GLN A 57 -0.48 -12.02 5.94
C GLN A 57 -0.32 -12.62 4.54
N PRO A 58 -0.26 -11.82 3.45
CA PRO A 58 -0.46 -10.37 3.44
C PRO A 58 -1.90 -9.96 3.74
N ILE A 59 -2.08 -8.74 4.24
CA ILE A 59 -3.37 -8.07 4.23
C ILE A 59 -3.63 -7.43 2.87
N GLU A 60 -4.89 -7.37 2.46
CA GLU A 60 -5.31 -6.65 1.26
C GLU A 60 -5.84 -5.27 1.65
N LEU A 61 -5.29 -4.23 1.01
CA LEU A 61 -5.67 -2.84 1.23
C LEU A 61 -6.08 -2.21 -0.09
N ARG A 62 -7.19 -1.47 -0.07
CA ARG A 62 -7.55 -0.56 -1.15
C ARG A 62 -7.13 0.85 -0.77
N ILE A 63 -6.25 1.44 -1.57
CA ILE A 63 -5.86 2.84 -1.42
C ILE A 63 -6.47 3.67 -2.54
N ARG A 64 -6.80 4.92 -2.24
CA ARG A 64 -7.24 5.90 -3.24
C ARG A 64 -6.14 6.92 -3.44
N LEU A 65 -5.66 7.04 -4.67
CA LEU A 65 -4.77 8.13 -5.03
C LEU A 65 -5.58 9.37 -5.33
N MET A 66 -5.22 10.46 -4.65
CA MET A 66 -5.78 11.79 -4.90
C MET A 66 -4.73 12.63 -5.61
N PRO A 67 -5.12 13.47 -6.60
CA PRO A 67 -4.20 14.43 -7.20
C PRO A 67 -3.57 15.32 -6.13
N GLY A 68 -2.25 15.48 -6.16
CA GLY A 68 -1.56 16.48 -5.34
C GLY A 68 -2.08 17.87 -5.67
N ARG A 69 -2.32 18.68 -4.64
CA ARG A 69 -2.58 20.11 -4.78
C ARG A 69 -1.33 20.83 -5.28
#